data_AF-A0A8C6V4L5-F1
#
_entry.id   AF-A0A8C6V4L5-F1
#
_cell.length_a   1.000
_cell.length_b   1.000
_cell.length_c   1.000
_cell.angle_alpha   90.00
_cell.angle_beta   90.00
_cell.angle_gamma   90.00
#
_symmetry.space_group_name_H-M   'P 1'
#
loop_
_entity.id
_entity.type
_entity.pdbx_description
1 polymer ?
#
loop_
_entity_poly.entity_id
_entity_poly.type
_entity_poly.pdbx_seq_one_letter_code
_entity_poly.pdbx_strand_id
1 'polypeptide(L)'
;EQLEEVCVDRELRVQLWEAYCEVRSLCSHLRGNDVTDSALSTDSSMDESSETSSAKDVPTGSLQASLLELKRLTQNLLDGNESTGSRRSEEELALEEQVRRLGEELREARELFECEQEKSQSREEEVLQMHNQMALLSVEMCSLQEENDRARAMAEVREPSEQLQSAIRDRDEAIAKKKAVEMELAKCKIDIMSLNSQLLDAIQQKLNLSQQLEAWQVLYPTNQLHEENT
;
A
#
# COMPACT_ATOMS: atom_id res chain seq x y z
N GLU A 1 -82.01 -56.47 -54.01
CA GLU A 1 -81.65 -57.59 -53.11
C GLU A 1 -80.31 -58.25 -53.46
N GLN A 2 -80.18 -59.22 -54.38
CA GLN A 2 -78.88 -59.90 -54.62
C GLN A 2 -77.72 -58.99 -55.09
N LEU A 3 -78.01 -57.93 -55.86
CA LEU A 3 -76.99 -56.96 -56.31
C LEU A 3 -76.60 -55.94 -55.23
N GLU A 4 -77.50 -55.65 -54.30
CA GLU A 4 -77.23 -54.75 -53.17
C GLU A 4 -76.34 -55.44 -52.13
N GLU A 5 -76.59 -56.72 -51.85
CA GLU A 5 -75.80 -57.54 -50.92
C GLU A 5 -74.33 -57.68 -51.40
N VAL A 6 -74.12 -57.84 -52.71
CA VAL A 6 -72.78 -57.89 -53.32
C VAL A 6 -72.07 -56.53 -53.31
N CYS A 7 -72.81 -55.42 -53.43
CA CYS A 7 -72.22 -54.08 -53.29
C CYS A 7 -71.78 -53.81 -51.84
N VAL A 8 -72.63 -54.12 -50.87
CA VAL A 8 -72.35 -53.91 -49.44
C VAL A 8 -71.14 -54.72 -48.98
N ASP A 9 -71.06 -55.99 -49.41
CA ASP A 9 -69.91 -56.85 -49.09
C ASP A 9 -68.60 -56.36 -49.71
N ARG A 10 -68.65 -55.79 -50.93
CA ARG A 10 -67.48 -55.19 -51.57
C ARG A 10 -66.99 -53.95 -50.82
N GLU A 11 -67.91 -53.12 -50.34
CA GLU A 11 -67.59 -51.89 -49.62
C GLU A 11 -67.03 -52.17 -48.21
N LEU A 12 -67.59 -53.16 -47.51
CA LEU A 12 -67.05 -53.66 -46.23
C LEU A 12 -65.61 -54.19 -46.36
N ARG A 13 -65.28 -54.89 -47.46
CA ARG A 13 -63.92 -55.38 -47.69
C ARG A 13 -62.91 -54.25 -47.92
N VAL A 14 -63.31 -53.17 -48.59
CA VAL A 14 -62.46 -52.00 -48.79
C VAL A 14 -62.19 -51.31 -47.45
N GLN A 15 -63.23 -51.07 -46.65
CA GLN A 15 -63.08 -50.46 -45.32
C GLN A 15 -62.23 -51.31 -44.38
N LEU A 16 -62.37 -52.65 -44.43
CA LEU A 16 -61.54 -53.56 -43.63
C LEU A 16 -60.06 -53.52 -44.04
N TRP A 17 -59.78 -53.38 -45.34
CA TRP A 17 -58.42 -53.24 -45.86
C TRP A 17 -57.81 -51.89 -45.48
N GLU A 18 -58.56 -50.79 -45.57
CA GLU A 18 -58.14 -49.46 -45.12
C GLU A 18 -57.79 -49.47 -43.63
N ALA A 19 -58.66 -50.02 -42.79
CA ALA A 19 -58.42 -50.16 -41.35
C ALA A 19 -57.18 -51.02 -41.05
N TYR A 20 -56.96 -52.10 -41.81
CA TYR A 20 -55.76 -52.93 -41.69
C TYR A 20 -54.48 -52.15 -42.05
N CYS A 21 -54.49 -51.41 -43.15
CA CYS A 21 -53.37 -50.57 -43.57
C CYS A 21 -53.04 -49.47 -42.54
N GLU A 22 -54.05 -48.85 -41.95
CA GLU A 22 -53.87 -47.86 -40.88
C GLU A 22 -53.24 -48.47 -39.63
N VAL A 23 -53.75 -49.61 -39.14
CA VAL A 23 -53.19 -50.30 -37.97
C VAL A 23 -51.74 -50.73 -38.24
N ARG A 24 -51.44 -51.22 -39.44
CA ARG A 24 -50.08 -51.62 -39.81
C ARG A 24 -49.12 -50.42 -39.92
N SER A 25 -49.63 -49.28 -40.40
CA SER A 25 -48.91 -48.01 -40.40
C SER A 25 -48.61 -47.57 -38.97
N LEU A 26 -49.59 -47.60 -38.07
CA LEU A 26 -49.42 -47.30 -36.64
C LEU A 26 -48.37 -48.21 -35.97
N CYS A 27 -48.45 -49.53 -36.18
CA CYS A 27 -47.43 -50.46 -35.69
C CYS A 27 -46.03 -50.14 -36.23
N SER A 28 -45.92 -49.72 -37.50
CA SER A 28 -44.65 -49.35 -38.11
C SER A 28 -44.09 -48.04 -37.55
N HIS A 29 -44.94 -47.04 -37.29
CA HIS A 29 -44.53 -45.79 -36.64
C HIS A 29 -44.07 -46.02 -35.21
N LEU A 30 -44.77 -46.87 -34.45
CA LEU A 30 -44.38 -47.20 -33.07
C LEU A 30 -43.07 -48.01 -33.03
N ARG A 31 -42.87 -48.94 -33.97
CA ARG A 31 -41.59 -49.65 -34.13
C ARG A 31 -40.46 -48.73 -34.59
N GLY A 32 -40.74 -47.78 -35.48
CA GLY A 32 -39.79 -46.78 -35.95
C GLY A 32 -39.36 -45.83 -34.84
N ASN A 33 -40.27 -45.47 -33.93
CA ASN A 33 -39.94 -44.70 -32.73
C ASN A 33 -39.16 -45.53 -31.71
N ASP A 34 -39.38 -46.85 -31.60
CA ASP A 34 -38.52 -47.78 -30.82
C ASP A 34 -37.08 -47.86 -31.36
N VAL A 35 -36.86 -47.60 -32.67
CA VAL A 35 -35.52 -47.57 -33.29
C VAL A 35 -34.78 -46.25 -33.02
N THR A 36 -35.47 -45.19 -32.58
CA THR A 36 -34.83 -43.89 -32.34
C THR A 36 -34.03 -43.81 -31.03
N ASP A 37 -33.98 -44.87 -30.22
CA ASP A 37 -33.10 -44.93 -29.04
C ASP A 37 -32.33 -46.26 -28.91
N SER A 38 -31.95 -46.86 -30.04
CA SER A 38 -30.99 -47.97 -30.07
C SER A 38 -29.95 -47.75 -31.15
N ALA A 39 -28.96 -46.92 -30.83
CA ALA A 39 -27.73 -46.77 -31.56
C ALA A 39 -26.84 -48.03 -31.43
N LEU A 40 -27.28 -49.19 -31.96
CA LEU A 40 -26.40 -50.31 -32.28
C LEU A 40 -26.98 -51.09 -33.48
N SER A 41 -26.31 -50.99 -34.63
CA SER A 41 -26.60 -51.77 -35.83
C SER A 41 -26.42 -53.27 -35.55
N THR A 42 -27.52 -54.02 -35.65
CA THR A 42 -27.48 -55.46 -35.89
C THR A 42 -28.43 -55.78 -37.03
N ASP A 43 -27.82 -56.03 -38.18
CA ASP A 43 -28.27 -56.91 -39.26
C ASP A 43 -29.46 -57.81 -38.89
N SER A 44 -30.61 -57.51 -39.48
CA SER A 44 -31.63 -58.53 -39.73
C SER A 44 -32.40 -58.15 -40.99
N SER A 45 -31.82 -58.57 -42.12
CA SER A 45 -32.61 -58.87 -43.31
C SER A 45 -33.60 -59.98 -42.98
N MET A 46 -34.89 -59.65 -42.93
CA MET A 46 -35.95 -60.64 -43.09
C MET A 46 -37.14 -59.94 -43.74
N ASP A 47 -37.16 -60.12 -45.05
CA ASP A 47 -38.34 -60.11 -45.91
C ASP A 47 -39.56 -60.71 -45.19
N GLU A 48 -40.66 -59.96 -45.23
CA GLU A 48 -42.02 -60.45 -45.43
C GLU A 48 -42.87 -59.20 -45.74
N SER A 49 -42.56 -58.55 -46.86
CA SER A 49 -43.52 -57.64 -47.47
C SER A 49 -44.39 -58.46 -48.42
N SER A 50 -45.29 -59.27 -47.85
CA SER A 50 -46.35 -59.84 -48.64
C SER A 50 -47.21 -58.69 -49.17
N GLU A 51 -47.11 -58.45 -50.47
CA GLU A 51 -47.94 -57.53 -51.22
C GLU A 51 -49.39 -58.00 -51.17
N THR A 52 -50.21 -57.47 -50.26
CA THR A 52 -51.68 -57.49 -50.42
C THR A 52 -52.13 -56.13 -50.93
N SER A 53 -51.82 -55.84 -52.20
CA SER A 53 -52.20 -54.61 -52.91
C SER A 53 -53.67 -54.58 -53.36
N SER A 54 -54.48 -55.50 -52.83
CA SER A 54 -55.86 -55.72 -53.24
C SER A 54 -56.73 -56.17 -52.06
N ALA A 55 -57.91 -55.56 -51.92
CA ALA A 55 -58.94 -55.93 -50.92
C ALA A 55 -59.48 -57.38 -51.09
N LYS A 56 -59.03 -58.11 -52.12
CA LYS A 56 -59.38 -59.51 -52.35
C LYS A 56 -58.52 -60.51 -51.58
N ASP A 57 -57.38 -60.10 -51.02
CA ASP A 57 -56.36 -61.01 -50.46
C ASP A 57 -56.02 -60.75 -48.99
N VAL A 58 -56.97 -60.27 -48.17
CA VAL A 58 -56.77 -60.14 -46.71
C VAL A 58 -57.12 -61.48 -46.05
N PRO A 59 -56.15 -62.26 -45.53
CA PRO A 59 -56.44 -63.51 -44.85
C PRO A 59 -57.24 -63.25 -43.57
N THR A 60 -58.21 -64.11 -43.30
CA THR A 60 -59.03 -64.03 -42.08
C THR A 60 -58.14 -64.09 -40.83
N GLY A 61 -57.96 -62.95 -40.15
CA GLY A 61 -57.18 -62.84 -38.91
C GLY A 61 -55.94 -61.92 -38.96
N SER A 62 -55.55 -61.37 -40.13
CA SER A 62 -54.39 -60.46 -40.20
C SER A 62 -54.59 -59.17 -39.39
N LEU A 63 -55.78 -58.57 -39.45
CA LEU A 63 -56.15 -57.39 -38.66
C LEU A 63 -56.08 -57.67 -37.15
N GLN A 64 -56.51 -58.85 -36.72
CA GLN A 64 -56.43 -59.26 -35.32
C GLN A 64 -54.98 -59.39 -34.86
N ALA A 65 -54.10 -59.95 -35.69
CA ALA A 65 -52.67 -60.04 -35.40
C ALA A 65 -52.03 -58.64 -35.31
N SER A 66 -52.33 -57.74 -36.25
CA SER A 66 -51.82 -56.36 -36.23
C SER A 66 -52.33 -55.55 -35.04
N LEU A 67 -53.59 -55.74 -34.62
CA LEU A 67 -54.14 -55.10 -33.42
C LEU A 67 -53.51 -55.63 -32.12
N LEU A 68 -53.24 -56.94 -32.04
CA LEU A 68 -52.51 -57.54 -30.90
C LEU A 68 -51.07 -57.01 -30.84
N GLU A 69 -50.43 -56.84 -31.99
CA GLU A 69 -49.12 -56.23 -32.09
C GLU A 69 -49.13 -54.75 -31.67
N LEU A 70 -50.12 -53.97 -32.12
CA LEU A 70 -50.31 -52.58 -31.72
C LEU A 70 -50.47 -52.45 -30.21
N LYS A 71 -51.29 -53.34 -29.62
CA LYS A 71 -51.48 -53.42 -28.17
C LYS A 71 -50.17 -53.72 -27.43
N ARG A 72 -49.38 -54.67 -27.93
CA ARG A 72 -48.07 -55.01 -27.34
C ARG A 72 -47.09 -53.84 -27.42
N LEU A 73 -46.98 -53.19 -28.59
CA LEU A 73 -46.09 -52.05 -28.80
C LEU A 73 -46.48 -50.86 -27.90
N THR A 74 -47.78 -50.59 -27.77
CA THR A 74 -48.28 -49.52 -26.89
C THR A 74 -48.01 -49.81 -25.42
N GLN A 75 -48.19 -51.06 -24.98
CA GLN A 75 -47.92 -51.48 -23.61
C GLN A 75 -46.42 -51.39 -23.26
N ASN A 76 -45.54 -51.76 -24.19
CA ASN A 76 -44.08 -51.64 -23.99
C ASN A 76 -43.64 -50.18 -23.80
N LEU A 77 -44.24 -49.23 -24.52
CA LEU A 77 -43.93 -47.80 -24.37
C LEU A 77 -44.37 -47.26 -23.01
N LEU A 78 -45.53 -47.71 -22.49
CA LEU A 78 -45.97 -47.35 -21.15
C LEU A 78 -45.07 -47.94 -20.06
N ASP A 79 -44.77 -49.25 -20.15
CA ASP A 79 -43.98 -49.95 -19.13
C ASP A 79 -42.49 -49.52 -19.15
N GLY A 80 -41.96 -49.23 -20.34
CA GLY A 80 -40.60 -48.72 -20.52
C GLY A 80 -40.42 -47.31 -19.94
N ASN A 81 -41.43 -46.45 -20.03
CA ASN A 81 -41.38 -45.08 -19.51
C ASN A 81 -41.39 -45.00 -17.97
N GLU A 82 -42.13 -45.89 -17.30
CA GLU A 82 -42.19 -45.97 -15.83
C GLU A 82 -40.85 -46.45 -15.23
N SER A 83 -40.21 -47.46 -15.84
CA SER A 83 -38.92 -48.00 -15.35
C SER A 83 -37.72 -47.13 -15.70
N THR A 84 -37.74 -46.39 -16.81
CA THR A 84 -36.65 -45.52 -17.24
C THR A 84 -36.75 -44.12 -16.67
N GLY A 85 -37.98 -43.61 -16.46
CA GLY A 85 -38.24 -42.30 -15.86
C GLY A 85 -37.71 -42.18 -14.42
N SER A 86 -37.88 -43.23 -13.61
CA SER A 86 -37.40 -43.24 -12.21
C SER A 86 -35.87 -43.24 -12.10
N ARG A 87 -35.15 -43.86 -13.04
CA ARG A 87 -33.67 -43.84 -13.06
C ARG A 87 -33.13 -42.55 -13.66
N ARG A 88 -33.76 -42.03 -14.72
CA ARG A 88 -33.43 -40.71 -15.27
C ARG A 88 -33.61 -39.61 -14.23
N SER A 89 -34.67 -39.63 -13.42
CA SER A 89 -34.86 -38.63 -12.37
C SER A 89 -33.81 -38.72 -11.25
N GLU A 90 -33.31 -39.91 -10.95
CA GLU A 90 -32.31 -40.11 -9.87
C GLU A 90 -30.92 -39.66 -10.32
N GLU A 91 -30.54 -39.94 -11.58
CA GLU A 91 -29.33 -39.39 -12.21
C GLU A 91 -29.41 -37.87 -12.44
N GLU A 92 -30.59 -37.36 -12.81
CA GLU A 92 -30.86 -35.92 -12.97
C GLU A 92 -30.75 -35.17 -11.63
N LEU A 93 -31.34 -35.70 -10.56
CA LEU A 93 -31.18 -35.16 -9.20
C LEU A 93 -29.73 -35.17 -8.73
N ALA A 94 -28.97 -36.24 -9.00
CA ALA A 94 -27.55 -36.32 -8.64
C ALA A 94 -26.70 -35.27 -9.38
N LEU A 95 -27.01 -35.03 -10.66
CA LEU A 95 -26.37 -33.98 -11.46
C LEU A 95 -26.75 -32.58 -10.97
N GLU A 96 -28.03 -32.32 -10.66
CA GLU A 96 -28.47 -31.05 -10.06
C GLU A 96 -27.76 -30.78 -8.74
N GLU A 97 -27.59 -31.80 -7.92
CA GLU A 97 -26.92 -31.67 -6.64
C GLU A 97 -25.41 -31.46 -6.81
N GLN A 98 -24.79 -32.06 -7.83
CA GLN A 98 -23.41 -31.78 -8.22
C GLN A 98 -23.23 -30.36 -8.75
N VAL A 99 -24.16 -29.86 -9.57
CA VAL A 99 -24.19 -28.47 -10.04
C VAL A 99 -24.37 -27.51 -8.87
N ARG A 100 -25.24 -27.83 -7.91
CA ARG A 100 -25.42 -27.04 -6.68
C ARG A 100 -24.13 -26.98 -5.88
N ARG A 101 -23.46 -28.12 -5.66
CA ARG A 101 -22.18 -28.19 -4.94
C ARG A 101 -21.09 -27.39 -5.64
N LEU A 102 -20.90 -27.58 -6.95
CA LEU A 102 -19.92 -26.81 -7.72
C LEU A 102 -20.25 -25.30 -7.71
N GLY A 103 -21.53 -24.94 -7.70
CA GLY A 103 -21.98 -23.55 -7.57
C GLY A 103 -21.71 -22.95 -6.18
N GLU A 104 -21.74 -23.76 -5.12
CA GLU A 104 -21.33 -23.38 -3.77
C GLU A 104 -19.80 -23.22 -3.68
N GLU A 105 -19.04 -24.19 -4.17
CA GLU A 105 -17.56 -24.13 -4.22
C GLU A 105 -17.06 -22.92 -5.03
N LEU A 106 -17.70 -22.62 -6.17
CA LEU A 106 -17.37 -21.43 -6.96
C LEU A 106 -17.66 -20.12 -6.22
N ARG A 107 -18.71 -20.10 -5.39
CA ARG A 107 -19.08 -18.95 -4.56
C ARG A 107 -18.07 -18.75 -3.44
N GLU A 108 -17.72 -19.82 -2.73
CA GLU A 108 -16.69 -19.80 -1.69
C GLU A 108 -15.33 -19.35 -2.25
N ALA A 109 -14.94 -19.87 -3.42
CA ALA A 109 -13.71 -19.45 -4.09
C ALA A 109 -13.72 -17.96 -4.47
N ARG A 110 -14.89 -17.42 -4.88
CA ARG A 110 -15.05 -15.99 -5.18
C ARG A 110 -14.93 -15.13 -3.93
N GLU A 111 -15.59 -15.51 -2.84
CA GLU A 111 -15.52 -14.79 -1.56
C GLU A 111 -14.09 -14.76 -1.00
N LEU A 112 -13.37 -15.88 -1.09
CA LEU A 112 -11.95 -15.94 -0.69
C LEU A 112 -11.07 -15.05 -1.58
N PHE A 113 -11.30 -15.03 -2.89
CA PHE A 113 -10.56 -14.17 -3.80
C PHE A 113 -10.80 -12.68 -3.51
N GLU A 114 -12.06 -12.29 -3.25
CA GLU A 114 -12.42 -10.91 -2.88
C GLU A 114 -11.77 -10.53 -1.54
N CYS A 115 -11.79 -11.42 -0.54
CA CYS A 115 -11.12 -11.19 0.74
C CYS A 115 -9.60 -11.01 0.61
N GLU A 116 -8.94 -11.83 -0.21
CA GLU A 116 -7.51 -11.68 -0.49
C GLU A 116 -7.21 -10.42 -1.30
N GLN A 117 -8.10 -10.03 -2.21
CA GLN A 117 -8.00 -8.78 -2.96
C GLN A 117 -8.11 -7.56 -2.02
N GLU A 118 -9.06 -7.55 -1.10
CA GLU A 118 -9.20 -6.49 -0.09
C GLU A 118 -7.96 -6.40 0.81
N LYS A 119 -7.43 -7.53 1.28
CA LYS A 119 -6.17 -7.56 2.05
C LYS A 119 -5.00 -7.04 1.23
N SER A 120 -4.94 -7.35 -0.07
CA SER A 120 -3.92 -6.83 -0.96
C SER A 120 -4.02 -5.32 -1.11
N GLN A 121 -5.24 -4.78 -1.29
CA GLN A 121 -5.50 -3.35 -1.36
C GLN A 121 -5.11 -2.64 -0.05
N SER A 122 -5.50 -3.20 1.10
CA SER A 122 -5.11 -2.66 2.41
C SER A 122 -3.59 -2.61 2.59
N ARG A 123 -2.85 -3.65 2.16
CA ARG A 123 -1.38 -3.65 2.21
C ARG A 123 -0.78 -2.60 1.28
N GLU A 124 -1.37 -2.39 0.11
CA GLU A 124 -0.92 -1.36 -0.84
C GLU A 124 -1.13 0.05 -0.26
N GLU A 125 -2.26 0.30 0.40
CA GLU A 125 -2.54 1.55 1.12
C GLU A 125 -1.54 1.78 2.27
N GLU A 126 -1.23 0.75 3.07
CA GLU A 126 -0.21 0.84 4.12
C GLU A 126 1.18 1.18 3.55
N VAL A 127 1.56 0.54 2.45
CA VAL A 127 2.83 0.82 1.76
C VAL A 127 2.87 2.27 1.25
N LEU A 128 1.78 2.77 0.67
CA LEU A 128 1.68 4.16 0.24
C LEU A 128 1.74 5.12 1.43
N GLN A 129 1.08 4.80 2.55
CA GLN A 129 1.13 5.59 3.76
C GLN A 129 2.56 5.68 4.32
N MET A 130 3.25 4.54 4.42
CA MET A 130 4.65 4.48 4.85
C MET A 130 5.57 5.22 3.89
N HIS A 131 5.36 5.10 2.58
CA HIS A 131 6.13 5.82 1.57
C HIS A 131 5.96 7.34 1.72
N ASN A 132 4.73 7.82 1.94
CA ASN A 132 4.46 9.23 2.20
C ASN A 132 5.13 9.73 3.49
N GLN A 133 5.09 8.93 4.57
CA GLN A 133 5.80 9.25 5.80
C GLN A 133 7.32 9.33 5.58
N MET A 134 7.90 8.35 4.87
CA MET A 134 9.32 8.38 4.50
C MET A 134 9.66 9.60 3.66
N ALA A 135 8.81 10.00 2.71
CA ALA A 135 9.04 11.19 1.89
C ALA A 135 9.06 12.47 2.73
N LEU A 136 8.12 12.63 3.68
CA LEU A 136 8.09 13.76 4.61
C LEU A 136 9.35 13.81 5.49
N LEU A 137 9.71 12.67 6.10
CA LEU A 137 10.91 12.57 6.93
C LEU A 137 12.19 12.84 6.13
N SER A 138 12.28 12.39 4.88
CA SER A 138 13.41 12.71 4.00
C SER A 138 13.55 14.21 3.74
N VAL A 139 12.44 14.92 3.53
CA VAL A 139 12.45 16.38 3.35
C VAL A 139 12.88 17.08 4.64
N GLU A 140 12.37 16.65 5.80
CA GLU A 140 12.79 17.19 7.10
C GLU A 140 14.28 16.96 7.35
N MET A 141 14.79 15.77 7.03
CA MET A 141 16.22 15.45 7.13
C MET A 141 17.07 16.34 6.22
N CYS A 142 16.66 16.55 4.97
CA CYS A 142 17.33 17.49 4.07
C CYS A 142 17.34 18.91 4.66
N SER A 143 16.20 19.40 5.16
CA SER A 143 16.11 20.74 5.77
C SER A 143 17.02 20.89 6.98
N LEU A 144 17.03 19.90 7.89
CA LEU A 144 17.89 19.92 9.07
C LEU A 144 19.37 19.84 8.71
N GLN A 145 19.71 19.10 7.66
CA GLN A 145 21.08 19.00 7.17
C GLN A 145 21.55 20.33 6.55
N GLU A 146 20.70 21.00 5.78
CA GLU A 146 20.98 22.35 5.25
C GLU A 146 21.14 23.39 6.37
N GLU A 147 20.31 23.34 7.41
CA GLU A 147 20.46 24.20 8.58
C GLU A 147 21.76 23.92 9.34
N ASN A 148 22.13 22.65 9.51
CA ASN A 148 23.38 22.27 10.18
C ASN A 148 24.61 22.76 9.40
N ASP A 149 24.61 22.56 8.08
CA ASP A 149 25.69 23.00 7.21
C ASP A 149 25.79 24.53 7.17
N ARG A 150 24.64 25.24 7.15
CA ARG A 150 24.60 26.70 7.27
C ARG A 150 25.16 27.16 8.62
N ALA A 151 24.78 26.53 9.73
CA ALA A 151 25.30 26.85 11.05
C ALA A 151 26.80 26.57 11.18
N ARG A 152 27.29 25.47 10.59
CA ARG A 152 28.71 25.12 10.55
C ARG A 152 29.51 26.13 9.72
N ALA A 153 29.03 26.48 8.53
CA ALA A 153 29.64 27.52 7.70
C ALA A 153 29.67 28.88 8.43
N MET A 154 28.57 29.24 9.11
CA MET A 154 28.55 30.45 9.94
C MET A 154 29.55 30.37 11.10
N ALA A 155 29.73 29.22 11.74
CA ALA A 155 30.70 29.03 12.82
C ALA A 155 32.15 29.11 12.33
N GLU A 156 32.46 28.57 11.14
CA GLU A 156 33.78 28.71 10.49
C GLU A 156 34.06 30.15 10.08
N VAL A 157 33.05 30.89 9.59
CA VAL A 157 33.15 32.33 9.30
C VAL A 157 33.20 33.17 10.59
N ARG A 158 32.76 32.61 11.73
CA ARG A 158 32.80 33.24 13.06
C ARG A 158 34.18 33.20 13.71
N GLU A 159 35.25 32.93 12.96
CA GLU A 159 36.54 33.52 13.28
C GLU A 159 36.32 35.02 13.58
N PRO A 160 36.81 35.57 14.71
CA PRO A 160 36.56 36.96 15.04
C PRO A 160 37.02 37.80 13.86
N SER A 161 36.09 38.57 13.27
CA SER A 161 36.34 39.37 12.07
C SER A 161 37.69 40.06 12.17
N GLU A 162 38.44 40.14 11.06
CA GLU A 162 39.75 40.81 11.03
C GLU A 162 39.70 42.21 11.67
N GLN A 163 38.55 42.90 11.55
CA GLN A 163 38.28 44.18 12.21
C GLN A 163 38.23 44.07 13.74
N LEU A 164 37.56 43.04 14.28
CA LEU A 164 37.51 42.77 15.72
C LEU A 164 38.91 42.39 16.24
N GLN A 165 39.65 41.55 15.52
CA GLN A 165 41.03 41.23 15.90
C GLN A 165 41.94 42.46 15.88
N SER A 166 41.80 43.33 14.88
CA SER A 166 42.55 44.60 14.82
C SER A 166 42.20 45.49 16.02
N ALA A 167 40.91 45.68 16.32
CA ALA A 167 40.47 46.48 17.45
C ALA A 167 40.97 45.94 18.80
N ILE A 168 41.04 44.61 18.97
CA ILE A 168 41.63 43.97 20.15
C ILE A 168 43.12 44.30 20.26
N ARG A 169 43.88 44.17 19.16
CA ARG A 169 45.32 44.52 19.15
C ARG A 169 45.55 45.99 19.48
N ASP A 170 44.78 46.89 18.87
CA ASP A 170 44.90 48.33 19.09
C ASP A 170 44.60 48.70 20.55
N ARG A 171 43.56 48.08 21.14
CA ARG A 171 43.23 48.22 22.56
C ARG A 171 44.38 47.74 23.45
N ASP A 172 44.95 46.58 23.15
CA ASP A 172 46.01 45.99 23.96
C ASP A 172 47.30 46.83 23.88
N GLU A 173 47.62 47.38 22.70
CA GLU A 173 48.71 48.35 22.53
C GLU A 173 48.48 49.64 23.34
N ALA A 174 47.25 50.18 23.31
CA ALA A 174 46.90 51.35 24.11
C ALA A 174 47.01 51.09 25.61
N ILE A 175 46.59 49.90 26.08
CA ILE A 175 46.75 49.48 27.48
C ILE A 175 48.24 49.39 27.85
N ALA A 176 49.09 48.82 26.98
CA ALA A 176 50.53 48.74 27.22
C ALA A 176 51.18 50.13 27.31
N LYS A 177 50.83 51.05 26.40
CA LYS A 177 51.29 52.45 26.43
C LYS A 177 50.85 53.15 27.71
N LYS A 178 49.58 52.98 28.12
CA LYS A 178 49.07 53.53 29.38
C LYS A 178 49.88 53.04 30.58
N LYS A 179 50.12 51.72 30.68
CA LYS A 179 50.92 51.14 31.78
C LYS A 179 52.36 51.66 31.80
N ALA A 180 52.97 51.86 30.63
CA ALA A 180 54.32 52.43 30.53
C ALA A 180 54.35 53.88 31.07
N VAL A 181 53.38 54.71 30.68
CA VAL A 181 53.27 56.09 31.18
C VAL A 181 52.99 56.11 32.68
N GLU A 182 52.12 55.24 33.19
CA GLU A 182 51.84 55.11 34.63
C GLU A 182 53.10 54.71 35.43
N MET A 183 53.95 53.85 34.87
CA MET A 183 55.22 53.46 35.48
C MET A 183 56.21 54.63 35.54
N GLU A 184 56.36 55.39 34.45
CA GLU A 184 57.22 56.59 34.45
C GLU A 184 56.68 57.68 35.39
N LEU A 185 55.36 57.85 35.47
CA LEU A 185 54.74 58.77 36.42
C LEU A 185 55.05 58.38 37.88
N ALA A 186 54.94 57.09 38.21
CA ALA A 186 55.30 56.59 39.53
C ALA A 186 56.78 56.83 39.86
N LYS A 187 57.67 56.63 38.88
CA LYS A 187 59.10 56.94 39.00
C LYS A 187 59.35 58.42 39.26
N CYS A 188 58.80 59.32 38.45
CA CYS A 188 58.92 60.77 38.68
C CYS A 188 58.39 61.19 40.06
N LYS A 189 57.31 60.56 40.54
CA LYS A 189 56.78 60.84 41.88
C LYS A 189 57.78 60.46 42.98
N ILE A 190 58.45 59.30 42.84
CA ILE A 190 59.52 58.88 43.75
C ILE A 190 60.68 59.87 43.71
N ASP A 191 61.10 60.30 42.52
CA ASP A 191 62.19 61.26 42.34
C ASP A 191 61.87 62.60 43.03
N ILE A 192 60.64 63.13 42.86
CA ILE A 192 60.19 64.35 43.54
C ILE A 192 60.19 64.18 45.06
N MET A 193 59.70 63.05 45.57
CA MET A 193 59.71 62.78 47.02
C MET A 193 61.13 62.72 47.58
N SER A 194 62.06 62.09 46.86
CA SER A 194 63.49 62.06 47.21
C SER A 194 64.10 63.46 47.21
N LEU A 195 63.84 64.26 46.17
CA LEU A 195 64.35 65.62 46.07
C LEU A 195 63.79 66.53 47.17
N ASN A 196 62.52 66.37 47.52
CA ASN A 196 61.89 67.11 48.63
C ASN A 196 62.54 66.75 49.98
N SER A 197 62.83 65.46 50.22
CA SER A 197 63.58 65.05 51.41
C SER A 197 64.96 65.72 51.47
N GLN A 198 65.71 65.68 50.36
CA GLN A 198 67.02 66.33 50.27
C GLN A 198 66.94 67.85 50.51
N LEU A 199 65.90 68.50 49.99
CA LEU A 199 65.66 69.93 50.21
C LEU A 199 65.37 70.23 51.69
N LEU A 200 64.53 69.43 52.35
CA LEU A 200 64.25 69.57 53.77
C LEU A 200 65.51 69.38 54.62
N ASP A 201 66.33 68.38 54.31
CA ASP A 201 67.60 68.14 54.99
C ASP A 201 68.56 69.33 54.81
N ALA A 202 68.67 69.89 53.61
CA ALA A 202 69.50 71.06 53.33
C ALA A 202 69.01 72.32 54.07
N ILE A 203 67.70 72.54 54.14
CA ILE A 203 67.10 73.63 54.93
C ILE A 203 67.42 73.45 56.42
N GLN A 204 67.26 72.24 56.94
CA GLN A 204 67.55 71.93 58.34
C GLN A 204 69.03 72.13 58.68
N GLN A 205 69.94 71.70 57.79
CA GLN A 205 71.37 71.97 57.93
C GLN A 205 71.67 73.47 57.92
N LYS A 206 71.10 74.24 56.98
CA LYS A 206 71.27 75.69 56.91
C LYS A 206 70.78 76.38 58.19
N LEU A 207 69.59 76.01 58.68
CA LEU A 207 69.02 76.57 59.91
C LEU A 207 69.95 76.34 61.11
N ASN A 208 70.46 75.12 61.26
CA ASN A 208 71.39 74.78 62.34
C ASN A 208 72.68 75.62 62.27
N LEU A 209 73.28 75.76 61.08
CA LEU A 209 74.46 76.61 60.90
C LEU A 209 74.18 78.09 61.19
N SER A 210 73.02 78.60 60.79
CA SER A 210 72.60 79.97 61.12
C SER A 210 72.44 80.16 62.63
N GLN A 211 71.81 79.22 63.33
CA GLN A 211 71.68 79.25 64.80
C GLN A 211 73.04 79.19 65.50
N GLN A 212 73.96 78.35 65.03
CA GLN A 212 75.33 78.31 65.56
C GLN A 212 76.02 79.67 65.36
N LEU A 213 75.92 80.25 64.17
CA LEU A 213 76.54 81.54 63.85
C LEU A 213 76.00 82.68 64.72
N GLU A 214 74.68 82.74 64.94
CA GLU A 214 74.06 83.68 65.88
C GLU A 214 74.59 83.48 67.30
N ALA A 215 74.71 82.23 67.77
CA ALA A 215 75.27 81.94 69.09
C ALA A 215 76.74 82.40 69.24
N TRP A 216 77.57 82.20 68.20
CA TRP A 216 78.94 82.71 68.18
C TRP A 216 79.00 84.25 68.25
N GLN A 217 78.11 84.94 67.55
CA GLN A 217 78.03 86.41 67.57
C GLN A 217 77.63 86.95 68.95
N VAL A 218 76.78 86.25 69.70
CA VAL A 218 76.36 86.64 71.05
C VAL A 218 77.45 86.38 72.10
N LEU A 219 78.22 85.28 71.97
CA LEU A 219 79.29 84.93 72.93
C LEU A 219 80.57 85.75 72.76
N TYR A 220 80.77 86.36 71.60
CA TYR A 220 81.87 87.30 71.35
C TYR A 220 81.29 88.65 70.88
N PRO A 221 80.63 89.42 71.76
CA PRO A 221 80.24 90.78 71.40
C PRO A 221 81.53 91.53 71.09
N THR A 222 81.66 91.98 69.84
CA THR A 222 82.73 92.86 69.41
C THR A 222 82.82 93.99 70.43
N ASN A 223 83.93 94.05 71.19
CA ASN A 223 84.25 95.20 72.02
C ASN A 223 84.28 96.43 71.10
N GLN A 224 83.15 97.10 70.96
CA GLN A 224 83.10 98.50 70.57
C GLN A 224 83.53 99.31 71.79
N LEU A 225 84.81 99.22 72.16
CA LEU A 225 85.45 100.30 72.89
C LEU A 225 85.78 101.39 71.85
N HIS A 226 84.80 102.26 71.62
CA HIS A 226 85.09 103.68 71.54
C HIS A 226 85.53 104.12 72.96
N GLU A 227 86.82 104.09 73.24
CA GLU A 227 87.47 105.01 74.18
C GLU A 227 88.34 105.91 73.30
N GLU A 228 87.82 107.06 72.91
CA GLU A 228 88.01 108.34 73.60
C GLU A 228 89.47 108.84 73.62
N ASN A 229 89.65 109.96 72.92
CA ASN A 229 90.61 111.04 73.15
C ASN A 229 92.11 110.85 72.84
N THR A 230 92.58 111.85 72.08
CA THR A 230 93.95 112.36 71.85
C THR A 230 94.93 111.53 71.02
#